data_AF-A0A952C846-F1
#
_entry.id   AF-A0A952C846-F1
#
_cell.length_a   1.000
_cell.length_b   1.000
_cell.length_c   1.000
_cell.angle_alpha   90.00
_cell.angle_beta   90.00
_cell.angle_gamma   90.00
#
_symmetry.space_group_name_H-M   'P 1'
#
loop_
_entity.id
_entity.type
_entity.pdbx_description
1 polymer ?
#
loop_
_entity_poly.entity_id
_entity_poly.type
_entity_poly.pdbx_seq_one_letter_code
_entity_poly.pdbx_strand_id
1 'polypeptide(L)'
;TGHNVVGYINNKAKTTVVIGAHYDHLGYGEDGNSMIRSGPRQIHNGADDNASGTAALIELAKRISRSKWKNNNYLFIAFSGEELGLFGSKYFTDHPTIDLASVNYMINMDMVGRLNDSSKVVTIGGYGTSPTWSEVLFKQKKLPFSIKTDSSGTGPSDHTSFYLKNIPVLFFFTGLHHDYHKPSDDADKINYKGEAQIIKYISGLVKDLNRMDKLTFLRTKDRQTSTSARFTVSLGVMPDYTFDGAGLRVDDVSEGKAAKKAGVQAGDIIIMLGEYPVNSMESYMQALSKFKGGDSTTVKVKRGNEELTLPVTFVK
;
A
#
# COMPACT_ATOMS: atom_id res chain seq x y z
N THR A 1 -18.48 -16.57 -2.19
CA THR A 1 -18.99 -15.26 -2.65
C THR A 1 -18.35 -14.18 -1.79
N GLY A 2 -17.99 -13.03 -2.36
CA GLY A 2 -17.45 -11.88 -1.62
C GLY A 2 -18.46 -10.73 -1.62
N HIS A 3 -18.45 -9.88 -0.59
CA HIS A 3 -19.41 -8.79 -0.45
C HIS A 3 -18.72 -7.52 0.05
N ASN A 4 -18.74 -6.45 -0.73
CA ASN A 4 -18.38 -5.14 -0.19
C ASN A 4 -19.41 -4.72 0.87
N VAL A 5 -18.95 -4.13 1.96
CA VAL A 5 -19.81 -3.59 3.03
C VAL A 5 -19.73 -2.07 3.00
N VAL A 6 -20.88 -1.40 2.89
CA VAL A 6 -20.95 0.06 2.68
C VAL A 6 -21.76 0.73 3.78
N GLY A 7 -21.20 1.80 4.35
CA GLY A 7 -21.91 2.77 5.20
C GLY A 7 -21.98 4.13 4.52
N TYR A 8 -23.13 4.78 4.54
CA TYR A 8 -23.32 6.08 3.86
C TYR A 8 -23.91 7.14 4.80
N ILE A 9 -23.26 8.30 4.84
CA ILE A 9 -23.76 9.51 5.50
C ILE A 9 -24.22 10.49 4.43
N ASN A 10 -25.53 10.69 4.34
CA ASN A 10 -26.14 11.66 3.43
C ASN A 10 -26.32 13.03 4.12
N ASN A 11 -25.45 13.98 3.79
CA ASN A 11 -25.54 15.36 4.25
C ASN A 11 -26.33 16.26 3.27
N LYS A 12 -26.91 15.69 2.21
CA LYS A 12 -27.50 16.40 1.06
C LYS A 12 -26.48 17.30 0.34
N ALA A 13 -25.20 16.94 0.40
CA ALA A 13 -24.14 17.65 -0.28
C ALA A 13 -24.07 17.27 -1.76
N LYS A 14 -23.45 18.13 -2.59
CA LYS A 14 -23.25 17.88 -4.02
C LYS A 14 -22.20 16.80 -4.30
N THR A 15 -21.25 16.64 -3.39
CA THR A 15 -20.08 15.77 -3.56
C THR A 15 -20.01 14.71 -2.48
N THR A 16 -19.40 13.57 -2.80
CA THR A 16 -19.19 12.44 -1.88
C THR A 16 -17.71 12.17 -1.69
N VAL A 17 -17.26 12.00 -0.46
CA VAL A 17 -15.92 11.51 -0.12
C VAL A 17 -16.00 10.01 0.14
N VAL A 18 -15.12 9.23 -0.48
CA VAL A 18 -15.01 7.79 -0.26
C VAL A 18 -13.84 7.51 0.69
N ILE A 19 -14.07 6.70 1.71
CA ILE A 19 -13.03 6.22 2.64
C ILE A 19 -13.09 4.69 2.61
N GLY A 20 -11.97 4.05 2.29
CA GLY A 20 -11.90 2.62 2.02
C GLY A 20 -10.77 1.89 2.73
N ALA A 21 -10.99 0.61 2.97
CA ALA A 21 -10.02 -0.41 3.37
C ALA A 21 -10.57 -1.77 2.92
N HIS A 22 -9.76 -2.81 2.80
CA HIS A 22 -10.28 -4.17 2.61
C HIS A 22 -10.40 -4.91 3.93
N TYR A 23 -11.32 -5.87 3.99
CA TYR A 23 -11.57 -6.68 5.18
C TYR A 23 -11.34 -8.18 4.97
N ASP A 24 -11.11 -8.60 3.72
CA ASP A 24 -10.61 -9.94 3.43
C ASP A 24 -9.11 -10.06 3.73
N HIS A 25 -8.67 -11.29 3.90
CA HIS A 25 -7.26 -11.66 3.97
C HIS A 25 -7.07 -13.10 3.45
N LEU A 26 -5.86 -13.64 3.54
CA LEU A 26 -5.42 -14.89 2.91
C LEU A 26 -6.02 -16.19 3.48
N GLY A 27 -6.78 -16.14 4.58
CA GLY A 27 -7.32 -17.33 5.23
C GLY A 27 -6.20 -18.30 5.63
N TYR A 28 -6.12 -19.48 4.99
CA TYR A 28 -5.02 -20.42 5.24
C TYR A 28 -3.82 -20.28 4.26
N GLY A 29 -3.76 -19.22 3.46
CA GLY A 29 -2.70 -19.00 2.46
C GLY A 29 -2.86 -19.89 1.21
N GLU A 30 -4.08 -20.30 0.92
CA GLU A 30 -4.43 -21.27 -0.13
C GLU A 30 -4.41 -20.71 -1.56
N ASP A 31 -4.38 -19.39 -1.69
CA ASP A 31 -4.25 -18.65 -2.95
C ASP A 31 -2.80 -18.54 -3.46
N GLY A 32 -1.82 -19.00 -2.67
CA GLY A 32 -0.40 -18.97 -2.99
C GLY A 32 0.29 -17.63 -2.68
N ASN A 33 -0.40 -16.69 -2.05
CA ASN A 33 0.14 -15.39 -1.65
C ASN A 33 0.87 -15.42 -0.31
N SER A 34 0.76 -16.52 0.46
CA SER A 34 1.50 -16.67 1.73
C SER A 34 3.02 -16.61 1.53
N MET A 35 3.68 -15.90 2.43
CA MET A 35 5.14 -15.84 2.55
C MET A 35 5.72 -17.08 3.25
N ILE A 36 4.88 -17.95 3.84
CA ILE A 36 5.28 -19.24 4.39
C ILE A 36 4.78 -20.36 3.46
N ARG A 37 5.73 -21.09 2.84
CA ARG A 37 5.42 -22.17 1.88
C ARG A 37 5.60 -23.57 2.43
N SER A 38 6.08 -23.70 3.66
CA SER A 38 6.36 -24.98 4.31
C SER A 38 5.95 -24.93 5.77
N GLY A 39 5.68 -26.09 6.35
CA GLY A 39 5.19 -26.21 7.72
C GLY A 39 3.66 -26.41 7.78
N PRO A 40 3.10 -26.39 9.00
CA PRO A 40 1.68 -26.66 9.20
C PRO A 40 0.81 -25.55 8.61
N ARG A 41 -0.36 -25.94 8.09
CA ARG A 41 -1.41 -25.02 7.65
C ARG A 41 -1.87 -24.19 8.84
N GLN A 42 -1.82 -22.87 8.71
CA GLN A 42 -2.14 -21.91 9.78
C GLN A 42 -2.99 -20.78 9.21
N ILE A 43 -3.81 -20.17 10.07
CA ILE A 43 -4.64 -19.03 9.72
C ILE A 43 -3.76 -17.79 9.65
N HIS A 44 -3.93 -17.00 8.59
CA HIS A 44 -3.36 -15.67 8.45
C HIS A 44 -4.42 -14.72 9.01
N ASN A 45 -4.13 -14.12 10.16
CA ASN A 45 -5.09 -13.25 10.85
C ASN A 45 -5.14 -11.86 10.21
N GLY A 46 -4.06 -11.40 9.59
CA GLY A 46 -4.04 -10.14 8.84
C GLY A 46 -4.26 -8.94 9.75
N ALA A 47 -3.59 -8.93 10.92
CA ALA A 47 -3.80 -7.87 11.90
C ALA A 47 -3.43 -6.50 11.32
N ASP A 48 -2.31 -6.40 10.62
CA ASP A 48 -1.99 -5.18 9.88
C ASP A 48 -2.63 -5.19 8.50
N ASP A 49 -2.69 -6.34 7.84
CA ASP A 49 -3.15 -6.54 6.46
C ASP A 49 -4.47 -7.36 6.41
N ASN A 50 -5.65 -6.76 6.51
CA ASN A 50 -5.89 -5.33 6.70
C ASN A 50 -6.92 -5.03 7.78
N ALA A 51 -6.86 -5.78 8.89
CA ALA A 51 -7.67 -5.47 10.06
C ALA A 51 -7.37 -4.06 10.62
N SER A 52 -6.13 -3.58 10.51
CA SER A 52 -5.75 -2.21 10.87
C SER A 52 -6.47 -1.14 10.03
N GLY A 53 -6.48 -1.28 8.69
CA GLY A 53 -7.21 -0.37 7.81
C GLY A 53 -8.72 -0.41 8.04
N THR A 54 -9.27 -1.60 8.27
CA THR A 54 -10.70 -1.76 8.61
C THR A 54 -11.03 -1.13 9.98
N ALA A 55 -10.17 -1.27 10.99
CA ALA A 55 -10.34 -0.60 12.28
C ALA A 55 -10.28 0.93 12.14
N ALA A 56 -9.33 1.44 11.36
CA ALA A 56 -9.21 2.85 11.00
C ALA A 56 -10.46 3.38 10.29
N LEU A 57 -11.01 2.61 9.34
CA LEU A 57 -12.26 2.92 8.62
C LEU A 57 -13.43 3.13 9.60
N ILE A 58 -13.62 2.20 10.54
CA ILE A 58 -14.70 2.25 11.54
C ILE A 58 -14.54 3.47 12.46
N GLU A 59 -13.32 3.73 12.96
CA GLU A 59 -13.07 4.89 13.83
C GLU A 59 -13.23 6.22 13.08
N LEU A 60 -12.81 6.31 11.81
CA LEU A 60 -13.07 7.49 10.97
C LEU A 60 -14.57 7.70 10.75
N ALA A 61 -15.34 6.63 10.49
CA ALA A 61 -16.80 6.72 10.37
C ALA A 61 -17.46 7.29 11.63
N LYS A 62 -17.04 6.81 12.80
CA LYS A 62 -17.49 7.32 14.10
C LYS A 62 -17.11 8.78 14.33
N ARG A 63 -15.91 9.20 13.95
CA ARG A 63 -15.46 10.61 14.08
C ARG A 63 -16.22 11.54 13.15
N ILE A 64 -16.36 11.16 11.89
CA ILE A 64 -17.01 11.97 10.85
C ILE A 64 -18.50 12.10 11.13
N SER A 65 -19.19 11.02 11.53
CA SER A 65 -20.62 11.06 11.88
C SER A 65 -20.96 11.99 13.04
N ARG A 66 -20.01 12.23 13.95
CA ARG A 66 -20.15 13.16 15.08
C ARG A 66 -19.62 14.57 14.78
N SER A 67 -19.08 14.80 13.58
CA SER A 67 -18.46 16.07 13.21
C SER A 67 -19.47 17.10 12.69
N LYS A 68 -18.98 18.32 12.45
CA LYS A 68 -19.72 19.36 11.71
C LYS A 68 -19.31 19.41 10.23
N TRP A 69 -18.55 18.44 9.74
CA TRP A 69 -18.04 18.40 8.37
C TRP A 69 -19.16 17.86 7.48
N LYS A 70 -19.99 18.76 6.95
CA LYS A 70 -21.20 18.40 6.20
C LYS A 70 -21.20 18.89 4.75
N ASN A 71 -20.08 19.44 4.28
CA ASN A 71 -19.98 19.96 2.91
C ASN A 71 -19.85 18.84 1.87
N ASN A 72 -19.62 17.60 2.32
CA ASN A 72 -19.63 16.39 1.51
C ASN A 72 -20.56 15.35 2.15
N ASN A 73 -21.06 14.43 1.34
CA ASN A 73 -21.53 13.13 1.81
C ASN A 73 -20.31 12.23 2.07
N TYR A 74 -20.47 11.17 2.85
CA TYR A 74 -19.37 10.25 3.16
C TYR A 74 -19.80 8.82 2.90
N LEU A 75 -19.02 8.11 2.08
CA LEU A 75 -19.18 6.69 1.82
C LEU A 75 -17.98 5.96 2.43
N PHE A 76 -18.27 5.08 3.39
CA PHE A 76 -17.31 4.18 4.01
C PHE A 76 -17.48 2.82 3.37
N ILE A 77 -16.41 2.22 2.87
CA ILE A 77 -16.49 0.93 2.18
C ILE A 77 -15.38 0.00 2.65
N ALA A 78 -15.80 -1.16 3.15
CA ALA A 78 -14.91 -2.30 3.39
C ALA A 78 -14.95 -3.19 2.15
N PHE A 79 -13.85 -3.27 1.40
CA PHE A 79 -13.73 -4.06 0.18
C PHE A 79 -13.50 -5.54 0.49
N SER A 80 -14.03 -6.41 -0.37
CA SER A 80 -13.80 -7.86 -0.35
C SER A 80 -13.00 -8.29 -1.57
N GLY A 81 -12.08 -9.24 -1.39
CA GLY A 81 -11.29 -9.83 -2.47
C GLY A 81 -10.19 -8.88 -2.99
N GLU A 82 -9.61 -8.07 -2.12
CA GLU A 82 -8.42 -7.25 -2.45
C GLU A 82 -7.24 -8.16 -2.79
N GLU A 83 -6.99 -9.14 -1.92
CA GLU A 83 -5.85 -10.09 -1.98
C GLU A 83 -5.89 -10.97 -3.24
N LEU A 84 -7.10 -11.14 -3.80
CA LEU A 84 -7.36 -11.91 -5.01
C LEU A 84 -7.24 -11.07 -6.28
N GLY A 85 -6.88 -9.79 -6.16
CA GLY A 85 -6.69 -8.86 -7.28
C GLY A 85 -7.75 -7.76 -7.36
N LEU A 86 -8.05 -7.09 -6.25
CA LEU A 86 -8.91 -5.91 -6.16
C LEU A 86 -10.37 -6.14 -6.61
N PHE A 87 -10.90 -7.35 -6.42
CA PHE A 87 -12.22 -7.73 -6.96
C PHE A 87 -13.33 -6.83 -6.44
N GLY A 88 -13.31 -6.50 -5.15
CA GLY A 88 -14.31 -5.66 -4.49
C GLY A 88 -14.33 -4.24 -5.03
N SER A 89 -13.19 -3.54 -5.01
CA SER A 89 -13.11 -2.16 -5.47
C SER A 89 -13.34 -2.04 -6.98
N LYS A 90 -12.83 -2.98 -7.78
CA LYS A 90 -13.11 -3.03 -9.21
C LYS A 90 -14.61 -3.19 -9.47
N TYR A 91 -15.25 -4.17 -8.81
CA TYR A 91 -16.68 -4.38 -8.97
C TYR A 91 -17.49 -3.15 -8.57
N PHE A 92 -17.16 -2.51 -7.45
CA PHE A 92 -17.85 -1.29 -6.99
C PHE A 92 -17.71 -0.14 -7.99
N THR A 93 -16.51 0.09 -8.52
CA THR A 93 -16.30 1.20 -9.48
C THR A 93 -16.90 0.93 -10.87
N ASP A 94 -17.13 -0.33 -11.23
CA ASP A 94 -17.87 -0.71 -12.45
C ASP A 94 -19.39 -0.74 -12.24
N HIS A 95 -19.86 -0.98 -11.02
CA HIS A 95 -21.28 -1.05 -10.65
C HIS A 95 -21.57 -0.21 -9.40
N PRO A 96 -21.37 1.12 -9.46
CA PRO A 96 -21.40 1.95 -8.27
C PRO A 96 -22.82 2.16 -7.76
N THR A 97 -22.99 2.19 -6.44
CA THR A 97 -24.26 2.52 -5.79
C THR A 97 -24.48 4.04 -5.65
N ILE A 98 -23.51 4.84 -6.09
CA ILE A 98 -23.54 6.30 -6.15
C ILE A 98 -23.06 6.78 -7.52
N ASP A 99 -23.38 8.01 -7.90
CA ASP A 99 -22.78 8.62 -9.08
C ASP A 99 -21.29 8.91 -8.86
N LEU A 100 -20.41 8.22 -9.58
CA LEU A 100 -18.96 8.43 -9.50
C LEU A 100 -18.53 9.83 -9.94
N ALA A 101 -19.30 10.51 -10.79
CA ALA A 101 -19.03 11.91 -11.14
C ALA A 101 -19.23 12.86 -9.94
N SER A 102 -19.99 12.44 -8.91
CA SER A 102 -20.13 13.18 -7.66
C SER A 102 -19.01 12.92 -6.64
N VAL A 103 -18.16 11.91 -6.88
CA VAL A 103 -17.07 11.59 -5.95
C VAL A 103 -16.01 12.68 -6.02
N ASN A 104 -15.66 13.23 -4.86
CA ASN A 104 -14.67 14.30 -4.70
C ASN A 104 -13.25 13.72 -4.72
N TYR A 105 -13.01 12.77 -3.82
CA TYR A 105 -11.76 12.04 -3.69
C TYR A 105 -11.99 10.75 -2.90
N MET A 106 -11.02 9.85 -2.99
CA MET A 106 -10.99 8.61 -2.24
C MET A 106 -9.74 8.53 -1.36
N ILE A 107 -9.92 8.15 -0.09
CA ILE A 107 -8.82 7.82 0.82
C ILE A 107 -8.87 6.32 1.07
N ASN A 108 -7.80 5.61 0.75
CA ASN A 108 -7.63 4.19 1.07
C ASN A 108 -6.63 4.01 2.20
N MET A 109 -6.90 3.07 3.10
CA MET A 109 -6.00 2.67 4.18
C MET A 109 -5.71 1.18 4.07
N ASP A 110 -4.43 0.87 4.15
CA ASP A 110 -3.92 -0.47 4.00
C ASP A 110 -2.66 -0.59 4.83
N MET A 111 -2.59 -1.58 5.72
CA MET A 111 -1.43 -1.78 6.60
C MET A 111 -1.01 -0.48 7.30
N VAL A 112 -1.91 0.06 8.12
CA VAL A 112 -1.74 1.32 8.87
C VAL A 112 -1.48 1.12 10.36
N GLY A 113 -1.42 -0.13 10.81
CA GLY A 113 -1.18 -0.54 12.20
C GLY A 113 0.28 -0.70 12.55
N ARG A 114 1.20 -0.79 11.58
CA ARG A 114 2.62 -1.12 11.79
C ARG A 114 3.59 0.04 11.57
N LEU A 115 3.18 1.25 12.00
CA LEU A 115 4.08 2.40 12.04
C LEU A 115 5.37 2.07 12.79
N ASN A 116 6.48 2.02 12.07
CA ASN A 116 7.78 1.64 12.61
C ASN A 116 8.25 2.65 13.67
N ASP A 117 8.64 2.16 14.86
CA ASP A 117 9.02 3.02 16.00
C ASP A 117 10.31 3.82 15.75
N SER A 118 11.19 3.33 14.87
CA SER A 118 12.47 3.97 14.56
C SER A 118 12.36 4.95 13.40
N SER A 119 11.86 4.51 12.24
CA SER A 119 11.76 5.37 11.06
C SER A 119 10.58 6.32 11.13
N LYS A 120 9.47 5.90 11.76
CA LYS A 120 8.20 6.63 11.88
C LYS A 120 7.77 7.24 10.55
N VAL A 121 7.80 6.46 9.47
CA VAL A 121 7.41 6.92 8.13
C VAL A 121 6.01 6.40 7.80
N VAL A 122 5.17 7.30 7.29
CA VAL A 122 3.91 6.95 6.62
C VAL A 122 4.07 7.27 5.15
N THR A 123 3.82 6.28 4.30
CA THR A 123 3.79 6.47 2.85
C THR A 123 2.38 6.89 2.42
N ILE A 124 2.30 7.94 1.61
CA ILE A 124 1.07 8.45 1.03
C ILE A 124 1.19 8.38 -0.50
N GLY A 125 0.60 7.35 -1.10
CA GLY A 125 0.44 7.23 -2.55
C GLY A 125 -0.66 8.15 -3.09
N GLY A 126 -0.70 8.36 -4.40
CA GLY A 126 -1.70 9.20 -5.05
C GLY A 126 -1.44 10.70 -4.96
N TYR A 127 -0.30 11.15 -4.44
CA TYR A 127 0.03 12.56 -4.25
C TYR A 127 -0.02 13.38 -5.55
N GLY A 128 0.25 12.76 -6.71
CA GLY A 128 0.20 13.43 -8.00
C GLY A 128 -1.20 13.56 -8.59
N THR A 129 -2.24 13.01 -7.95
CA THR A 129 -3.59 12.91 -8.52
C THR A 129 -4.44 14.18 -8.33
N SER A 130 -3.95 15.15 -7.56
CA SER A 130 -4.57 16.47 -7.41
C SER A 130 -3.51 17.49 -6.95
N PRO A 131 -3.54 18.74 -7.48
CA PRO A 131 -2.63 19.79 -7.01
C PRO A 131 -2.91 20.18 -5.55
N THR A 132 -4.15 20.01 -5.09
CA THR A 132 -4.60 20.38 -3.74
C THR A 132 -3.88 19.58 -2.65
N TRP A 133 -3.37 18.38 -2.94
CA TRP A 133 -2.65 17.55 -1.98
C TRP A 133 -1.43 18.26 -1.37
N SER A 134 -0.74 19.07 -2.17
CA SER A 134 0.41 19.86 -1.71
C SER A 134 0.04 20.89 -0.64
N GLU A 135 -1.19 21.41 -0.68
CA GLU A 135 -1.66 22.46 0.23
C GLU A 135 -2.11 21.90 1.59
N VAL A 136 -2.57 20.64 1.62
CA VAL A 136 -3.20 20.04 2.81
C VAL A 136 -2.31 19.06 3.55
N LEU A 137 -1.52 18.23 2.85
CA LEU A 137 -0.80 17.13 3.50
C LEU A 137 0.29 17.63 4.47
N PHE A 138 0.96 18.73 4.12
CA PHE A 138 2.09 19.28 4.88
C PHE A 138 1.70 20.47 5.77
N LYS A 139 0.41 20.77 5.89
CA LYS A 139 -0.09 21.89 6.69
C LYS A 139 0.17 21.72 8.19
N GLN A 140 0.15 20.48 8.67
CA GLN A 140 0.45 20.17 10.07
C GLN A 140 1.96 20.13 10.30
N LYS A 141 2.53 21.18 10.90
CA LYS A 141 3.98 21.32 11.08
C LYS A 141 4.62 20.36 12.11
N LYS A 142 3.83 19.75 12.99
CA LYS A 142 4.31 18.86 14.06
C LYS A 142 3.53 17.56 14.05
N LEU A 143 3.96 16.64 13.18
CA LEU A 143 3.47 15.28 13.15
C LEU A 143 4.41 14.38 13.97
N PRO A 144 3.86 13.33 14.61
CA PRO A 144 4.67 12.35 15.33
C PRO A 144 5.38 11.35 14.39
N PHE A 145 5.15 11.48 13.08
CA PHE A 145 5.73 10.70 11.99
C PHE A 145 6.10 11.60 10.81
N SER A 146 6.98 11.10 9.96
CA SER A 146 7.35 11.72 8.68
C SER A 146 6.42 11.21 7.58
N ILE A 147 6.08 12.08 6.64
CA ILE A 147 5.29 11.72 5.46
C ILE A 147 6.24 11.55 4.27
N LYS A 148 6.16 10.41 3.62
CA LYS A 148 6.75 10.18 2.30
C LYS A 148 5.65 10.09 1.27
N THR A 149 5.75 10.85 0.18
CA THR A 149 4.74 10.83 -0.88
C THR A 149 5.22 10.05 -2.09
N ASP A 150 4.30 9.33 -2.73
CA ASP A 150 4.45 8.80 -4.09
C ASP A 150 3.42 9.49 -4.99
N SER A 151 3.89 9.98 -6.14
CA SER A 151 3.03 10.66 -7.10
C SER A 151 2.07 9.72 -7.83
N SER A 152 2.37 8.43 -7.94
CA SER A 152 1.55 7.47 -8.69
C SER A 152 0.12 7.40 -8.16
N GLY A 153 -0.86 7.48 -9.06
CA GLY A 153 -2.26 7.18 -8.74
C GLY A 153 -2.60 5.68 -8.72
N THR A 154 -1.65 4.84 -9.13
CA THR A 154 -1.77 3.38 -9.13
C THR A 154 -0.82 2.75 -8.12
N GLY A 155 -1.27 1.67 -7.51
CA GLY A 155 -0.52 0.83 -6.58
C GLY A 155 -1.22 -0.51 -6.36
N PRO A 156 -0.60 -1.43 -5.62
CA PRO A 156 -1.18 -2.75 -5.33
C PRO A 156 -2.22 -2.64 -4.20
N SER A 157 -3.26 -1.82 -4.39
CA SER A 157 -4.34 -1.66 -3.41
C SER A 157 -5.58 -0.99 -4.04
N ASP A 158 -6.71 -1.01 -3.33
CA ASP A 158 -8.06 -0.67 -3.84
C ASP A 158 -8.22 0.74 -4.41
N HIS A 159 -7.40 1.70 -3.99
CA HIS A 159 -7.42 3.07 -4.54
C HIS A 159 -7.20 3.10 -6.07
N THR A 160 -6.47 2.14 -6.62
CA THR A 160 -6.23 2.02 -8.07
C THR A 160 -7.53 1.97 -8.86
N SER A 161 -8.54 1.25 -8.37
CA SER A 161 -9.84 1.15 -9.04
C SER A 161 -10.52 2.52 -9.18
N PHE A 162 -10.35 3.42 -8.22
CA PHE A 162 -10.92 4.78 -8.25
C PHE A 162 -10.11 5.73 -9.12
N TYR A 163 -8.77 5.66 -9.04
CA TYR A 163 -7.89 6.45 -9.92
C TYR A 163 -8.18 6.18 -11.39
N LEU A 164 -8.42 4.93 -11.77
CA LEU A 164 -8.80 4.54 -13.14
C LEU A 164 -10.14 5.12 -13.61
N LYS A 165 -10.97 5.62 -12.68
CA LYS A 165 -12.21 6.36 -12.96
C LYS A 165 -12.02 7.89 -12.88
N ASN A 166 -10.78 8.37 -12.93
CA ASN A 166 -10.42 9.79 -12.85
C ASN A 166 -10.82 10.47 -11.53
N ILE A 167 -10.71 9.74 -10.43
CA ILE A 167 -10.98 10.25 -9.08
C ILE A 167 -9.63 10.51 -8.39
N PRO A 168 -9.42 11.68 -7.74
CA PRO A 168 -8.24 11.92 -6.91
C PRO A 168 -8.19 10.91 -5.76
N VAL A 169 -7.01 10.32 -5.53
CA VAL A 169 -6.83 9.29 -4.50
C VAL A 169 -5.67 9.61 -3.57
N LEU A 170 -5.78 9.15 -2.33
CA LEU A 170 -4.67 9.05 -1.39
C LEU A 170 -4.64 7.64 -0.81
N PHE A 171 -3.46 7.04 -0.79
CA PHE A 171 -3.23 5.69 -0.27
C PHE A 171 -2.30 5.74 0.94
N PHE A 172 -2.82 5.42 2.13
CA PHE A 172 -2.05 5.44 3.37
C PHE A 172 -1.51 4.04 3.67
N PHE A 173 -0.19 3.95 3.84
CA PHE A 173 0.54 2.70 4.03
C PHE A 173 1.74 2.90 4.96
N THR A 174 1.93 2.03 5.96
CA THR A 174 3.08 2.13 6.89
C THR A 174 4.31 1.37 6.43
N GLY A 175 4.23 0.68 5.30
CA GLY A 175 5.32 -0.14 4.78
C GLY A 175 5.09 -1.61 5.05
N LEU A 176 5.90 -2.40 4.36
CA LEU A 176 6.01 -3.83 4.57
C LEU A 176 6.78 -4.11 5.88
N HIS A 177 6.48 -5.21 6.56
CA HIS A 177 7.23 -5.71 7.73
C HIS A 177 7.36 -7.24 7.75
N HIS A 178 8.30 -7.79 8.53
CA HIS A 178 8.62 -9.24 8.50
C HIS A 178 7.42 -10.22 8.63
N ASP A 179 6.33 -9.83 9.30
CA ASP A 179 5.10 -10.64 9.44
C ASP A 179 4.16 -10.64 8.23
N TYR A 180 4.37 -9.78 7.22
CA TYR A 180 3.49 -9.63 6.06
C TYR A 180 3.20 -10.96 5.36
N HIS A 181 1.91 -11.22 5.08
CA HIS A 181 1.44 -12.47 4.47
C HIS A 181 1.91 -13.72 5.23
N LYS A 182 2.09 -13.64 6.55
CA LYS A 182 2.39 -14.77 7.44
C LYS A 182 1.33 -14.89 8.54
N PRO A 183 1.13 -16.09 9.12
CA PRO A 183 0.29 -16.29 10.30
C PRO A 183 0.69 -15.44 11.51
N SER A 184 1.92 -14.91 11.53
CA SER A 184 2.42 -14.08 12.62
C SER A 184 2.00 -12.61 12.52
N ASP A 185 1.31 -12.19 11.46
CA ASP A 185 0.66 -10.87 11.42
C ASP A 185 -0.57 -10.86 12.32
N ASP A 186 -0.32 -10.65 13.62
CA ASP A 186 -1.29 -10.80 14.70
C ASP A 186 -1.37 -9.53 15.58
N ALA A 187 -2.47 -9.42 16.34
CA ALA A 187 -2.89 -8.21 17.02
C ALA A 187 -1.90 -7.70 18.08
N ASP A 188 -1.03 -8.56 18.62
CA ASP A 188 0.03 -8.14 19.56
C ASP A 188 1.16 -7.36 18.89
N LYS A 189 1.25 -7.41 17.55
CA LYS A 189 2.27 -6.73 16.74
C LYS A 189 1.88 -5.30 16.35
N ILE A 190 0.62 -4.91 16.53
CA ILE A 190 0.11 -3.61 16.13
C ILE A 190 0.67 -2.49 17.01
N ASN A 191 1.18 -1.44 16.37
CA ASN A 191 1.50 -0.17 17.02
C ASN A 191 0.23 0.70 17.14
N TYR A 192 -0.64 0.35 18.09
CA TYR A 192 -1.92 1.05 18.30
C TYR A 192 -1.77 2.56 18.52
N LYS A 193 -0.66 3.00 19.14
CA LYS A 193 -0.39 4.44 19.33
C LYS A 193 -0.08 5.12 18.00
N GLY A 194 0.74 4.48 17.15
CA GLY A 194 1.04 4.95 15.80
C GLY A 194 -0.20 4.99 14.92
N GLU A 195 -0.98 3.92 14.90
CA GLU A 195 -2.24 3.84 14.16
C GLU A 195 -3.21 4.96 14.56
N ALA A 196 -3.40 5.18 15.87
CA ALA A 196 -4.25 6.26 16.37
C ALA A 196 -3.77 7.66 15.93
N GLN A 197 -2.45 7.86 15.78
CA GLN A 197 -1.89 9.11 15.25
C GLN A 197 -2.19 9.26 13.76
N ILE A 198 -2.10 8.17 12.98
CA ILE A 198 -2.44 8.15 11.55
C ILE A 198 -3.94 8.46 11.35
N ILE A 199 -4.82 7.79 12.10
CA ILE A 199 -6.28 8.06 12.08
C ILE A 199 -6.58 9.52 12.42
N LYS A 200 -5.90 10.08 13.44
CA LYS A 200 -6.06 11.49 13.82
C LYS A 200 -5.60 12.42 12.69
N TYR A 201 -4.52 12.09 11.99
CA TYR A 201 -4.04 12.85 10.84
C TYR A 201 -5.04 12.81 9.69
N ILE A 202 -5.51 11.61 9.28
CA ILE A 202 -6.51 11.44 8.21
C ILE A 202 -7.80 12.20 8.56
N SER A 203 -8.25 12.12 9.81
CA SER A 203 -9.41 12.89 10.30
C SER A 203 -9.20 14.40 10.18
N GLY A 204 -7.99 14.90 10.48
CA GLY A 204 -7.62 16.30 10.27
C GLY A 204 -7.58 16.70 8.80
N LEU A 205 -7.09 15.81 7.92
CA LEU A 205 -7.07 16.01 6.48
C LEU A 205 -8.50 16.12 5.91
N VAL A 206 -9.39 15.20 6.27
CA VAL A 206 -10.82 15.24 5.88
C VAL A 206 -11.49 16.53 6.38
N LYS A 207 -11.16 16.99 7.59
CA LYS A 207 -11.64 18.27 8.13
C LYS A 207 -11.21 19.47 7.30
N ASP A 208 -9.92 19.53 6.91
CA ASP A 208 -9.38 20.62 6.11
C ASP A 208 -10.02 20.63 4.71
N LEU A 209 -10.10 19.46 4.07
CA LEU A 209 -10.70 19.27 2.75
C LEU A 209 -12.21 19.52 2.72
N ASN A 210 -12.92 19.32 3.84
CA ASN A 210 -14.35 19.63 3.90
C ASN A 210 -14.64 21.09 3.55
N ARG A 211 -13.69 22.02 3.71
CA ARG A 211 -13.89 23.45 3.40
C ARG A 211 -13.58 23.80 1.95
N MET A 212 -13.08 22.85 1.16
CA MET A 212 -12.67 23.05 -0.21
C MET A 212 -13.76 22.57 -1.17
N ASP A 213 -13.75 23.11 -2.38
CA ASP A 213 -14.60 22.64 -3.48
C ASP A 213 -14.18 21.24 -3.94
N LYS A 214 -14.89 20.71 -4.95
CA LYS A 214 -14.51 19.45 -5.59
C LYS A 214 -13.08 19.55 -6.13
N LEU A 215 -12.23 18.59 -5.79
CA LEU A 215 -10.83 18.60 -6.16
C LEU A 215 -10.64 18.33 -7.65
N THR A 216 -9.63 18.98 -8.22
CA THR A 216 -9.20 18.72 -9.59
C THR A 216 -8.47 17.39 -9.65
N PHE A 217 -8.92 16.51 -10.54
CA PHE A 217 -8.17 15.30 -10.89
C PHE A 217 -7.05 15.63 -11.87
N LEU A 218 -5.86 15.11 -11.58
CA LEU A 218 -4.75 15.05 -12.51
C LEU A 218 -4.45 13.58 -12.80
N ARG A 219 -4.47 13.22 -14.08
CA ARG A 219 -3.89 11.95 -14.50
C ARG A 219 -2.39 12.03 -14.27
N THR A 220 -1.90 11.14 -13.42
CA THR A 220 -0.46 11.03 -13.20
C THR A 220 0.15 10.45 -14.48
N LYS A 221 1.45 10.72 -14.73
CA LYS A 221 2.17 9.86 -15.65
C LYS A 221 2.13 8.50 -14.99
N ASP A 222 1.18 7.67 -15.40
CA ASP A 222 1.23 6.25 -15.12
C ASP A 222 2.66 5.89 -15.47
N ARG A 223 3.41 5.35 -14.50
CA ARG A 223 4.58 4.55 -14.85
C ARG A 223 4.05 3.67 -15.96
N GLN A 224 4.52 3.87 -17.19
CA GLN A 224 4.16 2.99 -18.28
C GLN A 224 4.42 1.62 -17.69
N THR A 225 3.35 0.89 -17.39
CA THR A 225 3.45 -0.53 -17.14
C THR A 225 3.80 -1.06 -18.51
N SER A 226 5.09 -0.98 -18.82
CA SER A 226 5.74 -1.75 -19.84
C SER A 226 5.50 -3.19 -19.39
N THR A 227 4.33 -3.71 -19.78
CA THR A 227 3.77 -5.03 -19.49
C THR A 227 3.48 -5.25 -17.99
N SER A 228 2.31 -5.67 -17.54
CA SER A 228 1.85 -7.07 -17.57
C SER A 228 2.94 -8.15 -17.49
N ALA A 229 4.13 -7.81 -16.97
CA ALA A 229 5.17 -8.78 -16.70
C ALA A 229 4.66 -9.71 -15.61
N ARG A 230 4.14 -10.87 -16.03
CA ARG A 230 3.96 -12.02 -15.14
C ARG A 230 5.34 -12.39 -14.63
N PHE A 231 5.62 -12.06 -13.38
CA PHE A 231 6.82 -12.53 -12.69
C PHE A 231 6.73 -14.05 -12.57
N THR A 232 7.62 -14.74 -13.27
CA THR A 232 7.76 -16.19 -13.12
C THR A 232 8.74 -16.57 -12.01
N VAL A 233 9.43 -15.57 -11.43
CA VAL A 233 10.40 -15.71 -10.35
C VAL A 233 10.26 -14.59 -9.34
N SER A 234 10.73 -14.85 -8.12
CA SER A 234 10.96 -13.85 -7.09
C SER A 234 12.37 -14.01 -6.54
N LEU A 235 13.03 -12.90 -6.26
CA LEU A 235 14.29 -12.91 -5.53
C LEU A 235 14.08 -13.31 -4.06
N GLY A 236 12.89 -13.05 -3.51
CA GLY A 236 12.55 -13.27 -2.10
C GLY A 236 13.11 -12.21 -1.16
N VAL A 237 13.26 -10.98 -1.66
CA VAL A 237 13.54 -9.81 -0.83
C VAL A 237 12.24 -9.07 -0.55
N MET A 238 12.18 -8.49 0.64
CA MET A 238 11.12 -7.62 1.08
C MET A 238 11.63 -6.18 0.97
N PRO A 239 11.06 -5.38 0.06
CA PRO A 239 11.51 -4.01 -0.08
C PRO A 239 11.16 -3.13 1.12
N ASP A 240 12.06 -2.22 1.44
CA ASP A 240 11.75 -1.09 2.30
C ASP A 240 11.12 0.05 1.47
N TYR A 241 9.80 0.13 1.48
CA TYR A 241 9.04 1.18 0.78
C TYR A 241 9.26 2.58 1.38
N THR A 242 9.79 2.67 2.60
CA THR A 242 10.10 3.94 3.26
C THR A 242 11.45 4.52 2.81
N PHE A 243 12.35 3.72 2.23
CA PHE A 243 13.67 4.17 1.75
C PHE A 243 13.60 5.13 0.55
N ASP A 244 14.25 6.28 0.64
CA ASP A 244 14.24 7.38 -0.36
C ASP A 244 15.53 7.50 -1.18
N GLY A 245 16.54 6.69 -0.90
CA GLY A 245 17.80 6.66 -1.66
C GLY A 245 17.71 5.89 -2.98
N ALA A 246 18.76 6.00 -3.79
CA ALA A 246 18.88 5.24 -5.04
C ALA A 246 19.05 3.73 -4.74
N GLY A 247 18.32 2.92 -5.49
CA GLY A 247 18.33 1.46 -5.37
C GLY A 247 17.08 0.89 -4.70
N LEU A 248 17.17 -0.38 -4.30
CA LEU A 248 16.13 -1.06 -3.54
C LEU A 248 16.72 -1.48 -2.19
N ARG A 249 16.39 -0.75 -1.11
CA ARG A 249 16.75 -1.19 0.25
C ARG A 249 15.91 -2.40 0.62
N VAL A 250 16.59 -3.41 1.15
CA VAL A 250 16.00 -4.67 1.59
C VAL A 250 15.66 -4.52 3.08
N ASP A 251 14.38 -4.58 3.41
CA ASP A 251 13.91 -4.57 4.80
C ASP A 251 14.09 -5.96 5.43
N ASP A 252 13.76 -7.01 4.68
CA ASP A 252 13.91 -8.41 5.10
C ASP A 252 14.15 -9.34 3.90
N VAL A 253 14.59 -10.57 4.16
CA VAL A 253 14.82 -11.60 3.15
C VAL A 253 14.13 -12.89 3.55
N SER A 254 13.23 -13.38 2.71
CA SER A 254 12.48 -14.61 2.96
C SER A 254 13.41 -15.83 3.00
N GLU A 255 13.24 -16.67 4.02
CA GLU A 255 13.99 -17.91 4.17
C GLU A 255 13.80 -18.86 2.97
N GLY A 256 14.89 -19.56 2.60
CA GLY A 256 14.88 -20.52 1.49
C GLY A 256 14.77 -19.93 0.08
N LYS A 257 14.66 -18.59 -0.08
CA LYS A 257 14.60 -17.91 -1.38
C LYS A 257 15.98 -17.59 -1.96
N ALA A 258 15.98 -17.13 -3.21
CA ALA A 258 17.18 -16.89 -4.01
C ALA A 258 18.12 -15.86 -3.35
N ALA A 259 17.60 -14.73 -2.85
CA ALA A 259 18.38 -13.73 -2.13
C ALA A 259 19.03 -14.28 -0.86
N LYS A 260 18.29 -15.04 -0.05
CA LYS A 260 18.83 -15.63 1.18
C LYS A 260 19.98 -16.59 0.87
N LYS A 261 19.80 -17.46 -0.13
CA LYS A 261 20.84 -18.39 -0.60
C LYS A 261 22.06 -17.68 -1.19
N ALA A 262 21.85 -16.54 -1.84
CA ALA A 262 22.91 -15.70 -2.37
C ALA A 262 23.65 -14.89 -1.28
N GLY A 263 23.12 -14.83 -0.06
CA GLY A 263 23.72 -14.08 1.05
C GLY A 263 23.32 -12.61 1.12
N VAL A 264 22.22 -12.21 0.46
CA VAL A 264 21.59 -10.89 0.66
C VAL A 264 21.01 -10.82 2.06
N GLN A 265 21.12 -9.65 2.70
CA GLN A 265 20.73 -9.41 4.09
C GLN A 265 19.81 -8.20 4.22
N ALA A 266 19.05 -8.13 5.32
CA ALA A 266 18.34 -6.92 5.71
C ALA A 266 19.33 -5.74 5.84
N GLY A 267 18.94 -4.57 5.34
CA GLY A 267 19.78 -3.38 5.26
C GLY A 267 20.62 -3.25 3.99
N ASP A 268 20.74 -4.30 3.17
CA ASP A 268 21.40 -4.21 1.86
C ASP A 268 20.60 -3.29 0.93
N ILE A 269 21.29 -2.52 0.08
CA ILE A 269 20.67 -1.77 -1.01
C ILE A 269 21.03 -2.43 -2.33
N ILE A 270 20.06 -3.06 -3.01
CA ILE A 270 20.27 -3.63 -4.34
C ILE A 270 20.41 -2.49 -5.35
N ILE A 271 21.53 -2.48 -6.06
CA ILE A 271 21.88 -1.47 -7.07
C ILE A 271 21.97 -2.05 -8.48
N MET A 272 22.04 -3.38 -8.63
CA MET A 272 22.05 -4.05 -9.93
C MET A 272 21.55 -5.51 -9.81
N LEU A 273 20.85 -5.99 -10.83
CA LEU A 273 20.45 -7.39 -10.98
C LEU A 273 20.84 -7.87 -12.38
N GLY A 274 21.88 -8.69 -12.47
CA GLY A 274 22.58 -9.03 -13.71
C GLY A 274 23.20 -7.80 -14.34
N GLU A 275 22.82 -7.51 -15.58
CA GLU A 275 23.23 -6.31 -16.32
C GLU A 275 22.26 -5.12 -16.11
N TYR A 276 21.16 -5.31 -15.39
CA TYR A 276 20.10 -4.32 -15.25
C TYR A 276 20.32 -3.45 -14.00
N PRO A 277 20.53 -2.13 -14.15
CA PRO A 277 20.65 -1.22 -13.02
C PRO A 277 19.36 -1.15 -12.21
N VAL A 278 19.50 -1.11 -10.89
CA VAL A 278 18.39 -0.92 -9.94
C VAL A 278 18.59 0.41 -9.24
N ASN A 279 17.79 1.40 -9.64
CA ASN A 279 17.80 2.76 -9.08
C ASN A 279 16.53 3.07 -8.28
N SER A 280 15.51 2.23 -8.41
CA SER A 280 14.20 2.35 -7.78
C SER A 280 13.51 0.98 -7.74
N MET A 281 12.42 0.88 -6.97
CA MET A 281 11.51 -0.28 -6.98
C MET A 281 11.07 -0.66 -8.41
N GLU A 282 10.76 0.33 -9.24
CA GLU A 282 10.30 0.09 -10.60
C GLU A 282 11.39 -0.56 -11.45
N SER A 283 12.61 -0.02 -11.42
CA SER A 283 13.74 -0.62 -12.15
C SER A 283 14.08 -2.01 -11.64
N TYR A 284 13.90 -2.28 -10.34
CA TYR A 284 14.04 -3.62 -9.78
C TYR A 284 13.01 -4.59 -10.38
N MET A 285 11.74 -4.20 -10.41
CA MET A 285 10.68 -5.03 -10.98
C MET A 285 10.91 -5.25 -12.49
N GLN A 286 11.32 -4.22 -13.23
CA GLN A 286 11.69 -4.37 -14.63
C GLN A 286 12.87 -5.33 -14.83
N ALA A 287 13.90 -5.25 -14.00
CA ALA A 287 15.03 -6.17 -14.02
C ALA A 287 14.58 -7.62 -13.72
N LEU A 288 13.78 -7.81 -12.66
CA LEU A 288 13.28 -9.13 -12.26
C LEU A 288 12.43 -9.79 -13.35
N SER A 289 11.67 -9.01 -14.12
CA SER A 289 10.84 -9.50 -15.23
C SER A 289 11.65 -10.17 -16.37
N LYS A 290 12.96 -9.93 -16.44
CA LYS A 290 13.85 -10.50 -17.46
C LYS A 290 14.26 -11.94 -17.18
N PHE A 291 14.00 -12.44 -15.96
CA PHE A 291 14.44 -13.75 -15.52
C PHE A 291 13.29 -14.74 -15.37
N LYS A 292 13.61 -16.03 -15.45
CA LYS A 292 12.72 -17.18 -15.33
C LYS A 292 13.29 -18.23 -14.37
N GLY A 293 12.44 -19.15 -13.92
CA GLY A 293 12.84 -20.20 -12.98
C GLY A 293 13.91 -21.10 -13.59
N GLY A 294 15.07 -21.17 -12.94
CA GLY A 294 16.27 -21.87 -13.42
C GLY A 294 17.38 -20.92 -13.90
N ASP A 295 17.10 -19.63 -14.12
CA ASP A 295 18.12 -18.67 -14.54
C ASP A 295 19.10 -18.37 -13.39
N SER A 296 20.38 -18.20 -13.74
CA SER A 296 21.44 -17.76 -12.83
C SER A 296 21.99 -16.41 -13.30
N THR A 297 22.25 -15.51 -12.36
CA THR A 297 22.81 -14.18 -12.61
C THR A 297 23.57 -13.69 -11.37
N THR A 298 23.90 -12.41 -11.29
CA THR A 298 24.45 -11.77 -10.10
C THR A 298 23.49 -10.71 -9.55
N VAL A 299 23.56 -10.46 -8.24
CA VAL A 299 22.93 -9.30 -7.61
C VAL A 299 24.02 -8.46 -6.98
N LYS A 300 24.09 -7.18 -7.34
CA LYS A 300 25.02 -6.23 -6.74
C LYS A 300 24.30 -5.45 -5.65
N VAL A 301 24.85 -5.50 -4.44
CA VAL A 301 24.30 -4.84 -3.25
C VAL A 301 25.32 -3.91 -2.63
N LYS A 302 24.84 -2.80 -2.05
CA LYS A 302 25.61 -1.96 -1.14
C LYS A 302 25.27 -2.36 0.30
N ARG A 303 26.27 -2.84 1.04
CA ARG A 303 26.18 -3.21 2.45
C ARG A 303 27.03 -2.24 3.27
N GLY A 304 26.37 -1.27 3.91
CA GLY A 304 27.09 -0.14 4.51
C GLY A 304 27.86 0.66 3.46
N ASN A 305 29.20 0.62 3.53
CA ASN A 305 30.08 1.31 2.57
C ASN A 305 30.67 0.40 1.49
N GLU A 306 30.43 -0.92 1.56
CA GLU A 306 30.98 -1.89 0.63
C GLU A 306 29.98 -2.25 -0.46
N GLU A 307 30.48 -2.49 -1.67
CA GLU A 307 29.70 -3.07 -2.76
C GLU A 307 30.05 -4.54 -2.93
N LEU A 308 29.05 -5.41 -2.83
CA LEU A 308 29.19 -6.86 -2.96
C LEU A 308 28.46 -7.31 -4.21
N THR A 309 29.05 -8.24 -4.96
CA THR A 309 28.41 -8.92 -6.09
C THR A 309 28.20 -10.38 -5.73
N LEU A 310 26.94 -10.79 -5.63
CA LEU A 310 26.55 -12.10 -5.13
C LEU A 310 25.94 -12.93 -6.27
N PRO A 311 26.39 -14.17 -6.51
CA PRO A 311 25.75 -15.05 -7.48
C PRO A 311 24.37 -15.45 -6.97
N VAL A 312 23.36 -15.37 -7.83
CA VAL A 312 21.98 -15.73 -7.51
C VAL A 312 21.40 -16.65 -8.57
N THR A 313 20.63 -17.63 -8.13
CA THR A 313 19.89 -18.54 -9.02
C THR A 313 18.42 -18.51 -8.64
N PHE A 314 17.56 -18.24 -9.61
CA PHE A 314 16.13 -18.20 -9.40
C PHE A 314 15.59 -19.63 -9.35
N VAL A 315 15.08 -20.01 -8.19
CA VAL A 315 14.46 -21.33 -8.00
C VAL A 315 13.14 -21.38 -8.78
N LYS A 316 12.87 -22.51 -9.44
CA LYS A 316 11.56 -22.79 -10.04
C LYS A 316 10.45 -22.81 -9.00
#